data_AF-A0A9D8NTF1-F1
#
_entry.id   AF-A0A9D8NTF1-F1
#
_cell.length_a   1.000
_cell.length_b   1.000
_cell.length_c   1.000
_cell.angle_alpha   90.00
_cell.angle_beta   90.00
_cell.angle_gamma   90.00
#
_symmetry.space_group_name_H-M   'P 1'
#
loop_
_entity.id
_entity.type
_entity.pdbx_description
1 polymer ?
#
loop_
_entity_poly.entity_id
_entity_poly.type
_entity_poly.pdbx_seq_one_letter_code
_entity_poly.pdbx_strand_id
1 'polypeptide(L)'
;MLPSSHMKSTFELPDALFRQLREHAARNGTTIKAVLQAALRMYFRGAGKGRAPRFKLRDGSVRGMRLVPGVNLSDWSSINEIIYEGRGGTGRPSR
;
A
#
# COMPACT_ATOMS: atom_id res chain seq x y z
N MET A 1 22.09 9.36 -19.93
CA MET A 1 21.86 9.08 -21.36
C MET A 1 20.98 7.83 -21.44
N LEU A 2 19.66 7.99 -21.56
CA LEU A 2 18.74 6.85 -21.69
C LEU A 2 18.73 6.43 -23.17
N PRO A 3 19.00 5.16 -23.53
CA PRO A 3 19.05 4.74 -24.92
C PRO A 3 17.66 4.82 -25.59
N SER A 4 17.62 5.27 -26.84
CA SER A 4 16.41 5.43 -27.66
C SER A 4 15.72 4.10 -27.99
N SER A 5 14.79 3.71 -27.11
CA SER A 5 13.40 3.26 -27.30
C SER A 5 12.93 2.19 -28.32
N HIS A 6 13.74 1.58 -29.19
CA HIS A 6 13.23 0.46 -30.01
C HIS A 6 14.24 -0.68 -30.22
N MET A 7 14.27 -1.60 -29.25
CA MET A 7 15.00 -2.87 -29.37
C MET A 7 14.13 -3.89 -30.11
N LYS A 8 14.70 -4.60 -31.10
CA LYS A 8 14.10 -5.80 -31.67
C LYS A 8 14.44 -6.97 -30.75
N SER A 9 13.42 -7.67 -30.29
CA SER A 9 13.59 -8.83 -29.41
C SER A 9 13.10 -10.08 -30.11
N THR A 10 13.94 -11.11 -30.08
CA THR A 10 13.61 -12.47 -30.50
C THR A 10 13.57 -13.32 -29.25
N PHE A 11 12.51 -14.10 -29.07
CA PHE A 11 12.32 -15.00 -27.93
C PHE A 11 11.59 -16.24 -28.43
N GLU A 12 11.86 -17.37 -27.79
CA GLU A 12 11.20 -18.64 -28.09
C GLU A 12 9.86 -18.72 -27.34
N LEU A 13 8.81 -19.15 -28.03
CA LEU A 13 7.49 -19.37 -27.46
C LEU A 13 6.99 -20.76 -27.83
N PRO A 14 6.26 -21.44 -26.94
CA PRO A 14 5.50 -22.62 -27.32
C PRO A 14 4.52 -22.32 -28.45
N ASP A 15 4.43 -23.19 -29.45
CA ASP A 15 3.56 -23.00 -30.63
C ASP A 15 2.11 -22.74 -30.25
N ALA A 16 1.62 -23.44 -29.23
CA ALA A 16 0.26 -23.27 -28.71
C ALA A 16 -0.01 -21.83 -28.23
N LEU A 17 0.99 -21.18 -27.61
CA LEU A 17 0.89 -19.80 -27.14
C LEU A 17 1.00 -18.80 -28.30
N PHE A 18 1.88 -19.08 -29.26
CA PHE A 18 2.01 -18.26 -30.46
C PHE A 18 0.71 -18.24 -31.29
N ARG A 19 0.04 -19.40 -31.40
CA ARG A 19 -1.27 -19.49 -32.05
C ARG A 19 -2.33 -18.64 -31.34
N GLN A 20 -2.39 -18.70 -30.02
CA GLN A 20 -3.33 -17.87 -29.23
C GLN A 20 -3.07 -16.37 -29.41
N LEU A 21 -1.80 -15.95 -29.41
CA LEU A 21 -1.40 -14.56 -29.69
C LEU A 21 -1.89 -14.11 -31.07
N ARG A 22 -1.72 -14.96 -32.09
CA ARG A 22 -2.15 -14.67 -33.47
C ARG A 22 -3.66 -14.56 -33.60
N GLU A 23 -4.40 -15.51 -33.03
CA GLU A 23 -5.87 -15.48 -33.01
C GLU A 23 -6.41 -14.26 -32.26
N HIS A 24 -5.80 -13.89 -31.14
CA HIS A 24 -6.17 -12.69 -30.39
C HIS A 24 -5.90 -11.42 -31.21
N ALA A 25 -4.75 -11.35 -31.88
CA ALA A 25 -4.39 -10.21 -32.71
C ALA A 25 -5.35 -10.04 -33.89
N ALA A 26 -5.68 -11.14 -34.58
CA ALA A 26 -6.63 -11.16 -35.70
C ALA A 26 -8.03 -10.75 -35.27
N ARG A 27 -8.55 -11.32 -34.17
CA ARG A 27 -9.90 -11.00 -33.66
C ARG A 27 -10.07 -9.53 -33.26
N ASN A 28 -9.01 -8.91 -32.76
CA ASN A 28 -9.05 -7.53 -32.26
C ASN A 28 -8.46 -6.51 -33.23
N GLY A 29 -8.14 -6.90 -34.48
CA GLY A 29 -7.57 -5.99 -35.48
C GLY A 29 -6.24 -5.35 -35.05
N THR A 30 -5.42 -6.07 -34.29
CA THR A 30 -4.15 -5.58 -33.74
C THR A 30 -2.96 -6.43 -34.19
N THR A 31 -1.74 -6.08 -33.78
CA THR A 31 -0.52 -6.82 -34.11
C THR A 31 -0.02 -7.65 -32.94
N ILE A 32 0.67 -8.75 -33.20
CA ILE A 32 1.32 -9.56 -32.14
C ILE A 32 2.25 -8.69 -31.28
N LYS A 33 2.97 -7.75 -31.90
CA LYS A 33 3.82 -6.78 -31.20
C LYS A 33 3.03 -5.94 -30.20
N ALA A 34 1.87 -5.41 -30.60
CA ALA A 34 1.02 -4.62 -29.72
C ALA A 34 0.46 -5.44 -28.55
N VAL A 35 0.06 -6.70 -28.80
CA VAL A 35 -0.41 -7.62 -27.76
C VAL A 35 0.67 -7.86 -26.72
N LEU A 36 1.90 -8.18 -27.17
CA LEU A 36 3.03 -8.39 -26.27
C LEU A 36 3.40 -7.13 -25.47
N GLN A 37 3.42 -5.96 -26.12
CA GLN A 37 3.69 -4.70 -25.44
C GLN A 37 2.65 -4.39 -24.37
N ALA A 38 1.36 -4.64 -24.65
CA ALA A 38 0.29 -4.47 -23.68
C ALA A 38 0.44 -5.44 -22.50
N ALA A 39 0.70 -6.72 -22.78
CA ALA A 39 0.91 -7.74 -21.76
C ALA A 39 2.09 -7.40 -20.84
N LEU A 40 3.23 -6.99 -21.40
CA LEU A 40 4.41 -6.57 -20.62
C LEU A 40 4.11 -5.33 -19.77
N ARG A 41 3.42 -4.33 -20.32
CA ARG A 41 3.01 -3.14 -19.55
C ARG A 41 2.10 -3.52 -18.38
N MET A 42 1.14 -4.42 -18.58
CA MET A 42 0.26 -4.91 -17.52
C MET A 42 1.03 -5.70 -16.47
N TYR A 43 1.93 -6.59 -16.91
CA TYR A 43 2.78 -7.37 -16.02
C TYR A 43 3.60 -6.45 -15.12
N PHE A 44 4.32 -5.46 -15.66
CA PHE A 44 5.13 -4.56 -14.83
C PHE A 44 4.32 -3.60 -13.97
N ARG A 45 3.12 -3.19 -14.41
CA ARG A 45 2.19 -2.42 -13.56
C ARG A 45 1.77 -3.21 -12.32
N GLY A 46 1.63 -4.53 -12.45
CA GLY A 46 1.35 -5.44 -11.34
C GLY A 46 2.60 -5.83 -10.55
N ALA A 47 3.69 -6.16 -11.23
CA ALA A 47 4.92 -6.69 -10.66
C ALA A 47 5.75 -5.64 -9.90
N GLY A 48 5.63 -4.36 -10.26
CA GLY A 48 6.26 -3.26 -9.51
C GLY A 48 5.64 -3.02 -8.12
N LYS A 49 4.46 -3.59 -7.86
CA LYS A 49 3.93 -3.71 -6.50
C LYS A 49 4.56 -4.96 -5.87
N GLY A 50 5.86 -4.89 -5.57
CA GLY A 50 6.41 -5.75 -4.53
C GLY A 50 5.47 -5.71 -3.32
N ARG A 51 5.26 -6.86 -2.66
CA ARG A 51 4.29 -7.03 -1.54
C ARG A 51 4.15 -5.71 -0.81
N ALA A 52 2.98 -5.08 -0.91
CA ALA A 52 2.77 -3.72 -0.42
C ALA A 52 3.44 -3.62 0.97
N PRO A 53 4.31 -2.63 1.20
CA PRO A 53 5.02 -2.54 2.46
C PRO A 53 3.98 -2.66 3.56
N ARG A 54 4.19 -3.62 4.48
CA ARG A 54 3.27 -3.82 5.60
C ARG A 54 3.06 -2.45 6.23
N PHE A 55 1.80 -2.07 6.46
CA PHE A 55 1.48 -0.82 7.12
C PHE A 55 2.35 -0.69 8.38
N LYS A 56 3.20 0.35 8.42
CA LYS A 56 4.01 0.69 9.59
C LYS A 56 3.38 1.92 10.23
N LEU A 57 2.86 1.76 11.44
CA LEU A 57 2.42 2.90 12.24
C LEU A 57 3.63 3.79 12.53
N ARG A 58 3.48 5.10 12.30
CA ARG A 58 4.51 6.06 12.69
C ARG A 58 4.64 6.04 14.20
N ASP A 59 5.87 6.16 14.71
CA ASP A 59 6.07 6.30 16.15
C ASP A 59 5.32 7.56 16.64
N GLY A 60 4.32 7.34 17.48
CA GLY A 60 3.47 8.36 18.08
C GLY A 60 3.74 8.55 19.56
N SER A 61 4.89 8.07 20.06
CA SER A 61 5.26 8.18 21.46
C SER A 61 5.43 9.65 21.86
N VAL A 62 4.79 10.04 22.97
CA VAL A 62 4.94 11.37 23.57
C VAL A 62 5.97 11.31 24.69
N ARG A 63 6.64 12.44 24.98
CA ARG A 63 7.59 12.58 26.10
C ARG A 63 6.87 12.64 27.46
N GLY A 64 5.99 11.68 27.74
CA GLY A 64 5.33 11.51 29.04
C GLY A 64 6.27 10.83 30.04
N MET A 65 6.17 11.19 31.31
CA MET A 65 7.05 10.68 32.38
C MET A 65 6.64 9.31 32.95
N ARG A 66 5.48 8.76 32.54
CA ARG A 66 4.93 7.39 32.75
C ARG A 66 3.40 7.42 32.56
N LEU A 67 2.75 6.25 32.54
CA LEU A 67 1.30 6.16 32.73
C LEU A 67 0.93 6.62 34.15
N VAL A 68 -0.20 7.31 34.29
CA VAL A 68 -0.72 7.71 35.61
C VAL A 68 -1.28 6.46 36.30
N PRO A 69 -0.71 5.99 37.42
CA PRO A 69 -1.17 4.79 38.10
C PRO A 69 -2.57 5.01 38.69
N GLY A 70 -3.39 3.96 38.73
CA GLY A 70 -4.73 4.00 39.34
C GLY A 70 -5.82 4.64 38.46
N VAL A 71 -5.52 5.03 37.22
CA VAL A 71 -6.52 5.51 36.27
C VAL A 71 -7.22 4.33 35.61
N ASN A 72 -8.53 4.23 35.82
CA ASN A 72 -9.37 3.31 35.08
C ASN A 72 -9.70 3.90 33.69
N LEU A 73 -9.19 3.27 32.64
CA LEU A 73 -9.40 3.74 31.25
C LEU A 73 -10.86 3.62 30.78
N SER A 74 -11.72 2.87 31.49
CA SER A 74 -13.15 2.82 31.18
C SER A 74 -13.97 3.93 31.83
N ASP A 75 -13.39 4.69 32.77
CA ASP A 75 -14.04 5.82 33.42
C ASP A 75 -13.56 7.14 32.81
N TRP A 76 -14.28 7.59 31.79
CA TRP A 76 -13.97 8.81 31.07
C TRP A 76 -14.09 10.08 31.91
N SER A 77 -14.94 10.08 32.94
CA SER A 77 -15.14 11.25 33.81
C SER A 77 -13.86 11.51 34.61
N SER A 78 -13.36 10.49 35.30
CA SER A 78 -12.13 10.58 36.10
C SER A 78 -10.89 10.90 35.25
N ILE A 79 -10.83 10.43 34.00
CA ILE A 79 -9.75 10.77 33.08
C ILE A 79 -9.74 12.27 32.76
N ASN A 80 -10.91 12.87 32.47
CA ASN A 80 -11.00 14.30 32.18
C ASN A 80 -10.64 15.15 33.39
N GLU A 81 -11.07 14.77 34.59
CA GLU A 81 -10.71 15.46 35.84
C GLU A 81 -9.20 15.56 36.04
N ILE A 82 -8.46 14.52 35.66
CA ILE A 82 -6.99 14.47 35.74
C ILE A 82 -6.34 15.26 34.59
N ILE A 83 -6.82 15.12 33.35
CA ILE A 83 -6.27 15.83 32.19
C ILE A 83 -6.40 17.35 32.35
N TYR A 84 -7.51 17.81 32.92
CA TYR A 84 -7.84 19.22 33.09
C TYR A 84 -7.59 19.75 34.52
N GLU A 85 -6.82 19.04 35.35
CA GLU A 85 -6.43 19.53 36.67
C GLU A 85 -5.80 20.93 36.57
N GLY A 86 -6.32 21.88 37.37
CA GLY A 86 -5.89 23.28 37.33
C GLY A 86 -6.41 24.10 36.14
N ARG A 87 -7.23 23.49 35.25
CA ARG A 87 -7.94 24.13 34.13
C ARG A 87 -9.45 23.93 34.18
N GLY A 88 -9.98 23.61 35.38
CA GLY A 88 -11.40 23.34 35.63
C GLY A 88 -11.69 21.92 36.14
N GLY A 89 -10.76 20.98 35.96
CA GLY A 89 -10.78 19.68 36.62
C GLY A 89 -10.25 19.77 38.05
N THR A 90 -10.85 19.00 38.94
CA THR A 90 -10.56 18.92 40.37
C THR A 90 -9.42 17.96 40.72
N GLY A 91 -8.91 17.21 39.73
CA GLY A 91 -7.85 16.21 39.92
C GLY A 91 -8.30 14.99 40.74
N ARG A 92 -9.59 14.87 41.07
CA ARG A 92 -10.15 13.77 41.86
C ARG A 92 -10.99 12.84 40.98
N PRO A 93 -10.81 11.52 41.06
CA PRO A 93 -11.69 10.59 40.38
C PRO A 93 -13.12 10.73 40.94
N SER A 94 -14.11 10.68 40.05
CA SER A 94 -15.52 10.62 40.45
C SER A 94 -15.75 9.28 41.16
N ARG A 95 -16.47 9.30 42.29
CA ARG A 95 -16.77 8.10 43.09
C ARG A 95 -17.73 7.16 42.39
#